data_AF-A0A6S7K431-F1
#
_entry.id   AF-A0A6S7K431-F1
#
_cell.length_a   1.000
_cell.length_b   1.000
_cell.length_c   1.000
_cell.angle_alpha   90.00
_cell.angle_beta   90.00
_cell.angle_gamma   90.00
#
_symmetry.space_group_name_H-M   'P 1'
#
loop_
_entity.id
_entity.type
_entity.pdbx_description
1 polymer ?
#
loop_
_entity_poly.entity_id
_entity_poly.type
_entity_poly.pdbx_seq_one_letter_code
_entity_poly.pdbx_strand_id
1 'polypeptide(L)'
;VKGTKWIQEERQREFILQADTHHNASEIYFHTIPQEHVKSARKWMKDGIFQRNQMPAFAENPTLTGYDNSYSIPSDAVPFAGWDYIEVKKFGHSNSLVTMYGAYIENILGMVMRKLSSKQVRFQILLSDCMDIKQYIDQESKYDRILTSNLIDYIILPDLLKLCSQKLNHGNPYATIVTETQNWTRDFCPEADVTGDSERYKLGKETALKDTKNPQQVQYGDVREYLDNSREFIDFIRALFHTHAMRIRPTELPKIPTVQVLGNEFQLKLRDGFRNENRIATFKMAVNRRRVTVITGLARIIEWVPWQSE
;
A
#
# COMPACT_ATOMS: atom_id res chain seq x y z
N VAL A 1 -1.47 0.86 30.36
CA VAL A 1 -0.15 0.30 30.71
C VAL A 1 0.61 1.39 31.48
N LYS A 2 1.28 1.07 32.60
CA LYS A 2 2.19 2.04 33.26
C LYS A 2 3.43 2.16 32.38
N GLY A 3 3.81 3.37 31.95
CA GLY A 3 5.09 3.59 31.25
C GLY A 3 5.04 4.31 29.89
N THR A 4 3.87 4.78 29.43
CA THR A 4 3.71 5.35 28.06
C THR A 4 3.19 6.77 28.02
N LYS A 5 3.06 7.41 29.19
CA LYS A 5 2.72 8.83 29.31
C LYS A 5 3.68 9.72 28.50
N TRP A 6 4.97 9.38 28.51
CA TRP A 6 5.98 10.10 27.74
C TRP A 6 5.74 9.98 26.22
N ILE A 7 5.27 8.84 25.71
CA ILE A 7 4.92 8.65 24.28
C ILE A 7 3.75 9.55 23.89
N GLN A 8 2.75 9.66 24.76
CA GLN A 8 1.60 10.54 24.54
C GLN A 8 2.03 12.01 24.55
N GLU A 9 2.88 12.41 25.50
CA GLU A 9 3.44 13.75 25.60
C GLU A 9 4.33 14.10 24.39
N GLU A 10 5.16 13.16 23.93
CA GLU A 10 6.04 13.35 22.78
C GLU A 10 5.25 13.43 21.46
N ARG A 11 4.29 12.51 21.26
CA ARG A 11 3.35 12.60 20.13
C ARG A 11 2.64 13.95 20.15
N GLN A 12 2.11 14.36 21.29
CA GLN A 12 1.42 15.65 21.39
C GLN A 12 2.34 16.82 21.05
N ARG A 13 3.61 16.77 21.48
CA ARG A 13 4.62 17.77 21.14
C ARG A 13 4.86 17.80 19.63
N GLU A 14 5.07 16.66 18.97
CA GLU A 14 5.25 16.59 17.51
C GLU A 14 4.04 17.15 16.76
N PHE A 15 2.82 16.80 17.16
CA PHE A 15 1.59 17.35 16.56
C PHE A 15 1.48 18.87 16.73
N ILE A 16 1.94 19.43 17.85
CA ILE A 16 1.95 20.88 18.10
C ILE A 16 3.06 21.56 17.28
N LEU A 17 4.27 21.00 17.27
CA LEU A 17 5.42 21.55 16.54
C LEU A 17 5.16 21.59 15.04
N GLN A 18 4.45 20.60 14.52
CA GLN A 18 4.11 20.50 13.11
C GLN A 18 2.71 21.07 12.80
N ALA A 19 2.06 21.77 13.75
CA ALA A 19 0.70 22.26 13.60
C ALA A 19 0.53 23.24 12.42
N ASP A 20 1.48 24.15 12.20
CA ASP A 20 1.40 25.13 11.11
C ASP A 20 1.50 24.48 9.73
N THR A 21 2.30 23.41 9.60
CA THR A 21 2.42 22.61 8.37
C THR A 21 1.27 21.61 8.17
N HIS A 22 0.67 21.09 9.26
CA HIS A 22 -0.39 20.08 9.21
C HIS A 22 -1.81 20.61 9.39
N HIS A 23 -2.02 21.89 9.73
CA HIS A 23 -3.37 22.42 9.92
C HIS A 23 -4.19 22.27 8.64
N ASN A 24 -3.59 22.62 7.49
CA ASN A 24 -4.22 22.45 6.18
C ASN A 24 -4.49 20.98 5.85
N ALA A 25 -3.54 20.08 6.11
CA ALA A 25 -3.69 18.65 5.83
C ALA A 25 -4.75 17.98 6.72
N SER A 26 -4.81 18.35 8.00
CA SER A 26 -5.78 17.83 8.96
C SER A 26 -7.20 18.30 8.64
N GLU A 27 -7.37 19.58 8.29
CA GLU A 27 -8.68 20.08 7.87
C GLU A 27 -9.14 19.42 6.56
N ILE A 28 -8.26 19.30 5.56
CA ILE A 28 -8.54 18.52 4.34
C ILE A 28 -8.98 17.09 4.69
N TYR A 29 -8.28 16.44 5.61
CA TYR A 29 -8.66 15.11 6.09
C TYR A 29 -10.08 15.10 6.67
N PHE A 30 -10.42 16.03 7.56
CA PHE A 30 -11.77 16.10 8.15
C PHE A 30 -12.88 16.41 7.14
N HIS A 31 -12.57 17.12 6.06
CA HIS A 31 -13.50 17.36 4.95
C HIS A 31 -13.71 16.10 4.08
N THR A 32 -12.68 15.29 3.90
CA THR A 32 -12.68 14.16 2.95
C THR A 32 -13.29 12.88 3.54
N ILE A 33 -13.12 12.65 4.85
CA ILE A 33 -13.71 11.49 5.54
C ILE A 33 -15.25 11.59 5.66
N PRO A 34 -15.97 10.47 5.92
CA PRO A 34 -17.40 10.49 6.22
C PRO A 34 -17.72 11.38 7.44
N GLN A 35 -18.74 12.23 7.32
CA GLN A 35 -19.08 13.22 8.36
C GLN A 35 -19.39 12.60 9.73
N GLU A 36 -19.99 11.42 9.73
CA GLU A 36 -20.28 10.64 10.94
C GLU A 36 -19.02 10.38 11.80
N HIS A 37 -17.85 10.35 11.16
CA HIS A 37 -16.57 10.01 11.77
C HIS A 37 -15.75 11.19 12.26
N VAL A 38 -16.01 12.40 11.76
CA VAL A 38 -15.18 13.60 11.97
C VAL A 38 -14.92 13.88 13.44
N LYS A 39 -15.95 13.77 14.29
CA LYS A 39 -15.81 13.99 15.73
C LYS A 39 -14.80 13.04 16.37
N SER A 40 -14.84 11.76 16.02
CA SER A 40 -13.93 10.75 16.55
C SER A 40 -12.51 10.88 15.98
N ALA A 41 -12.40 11.27 14.70
CA ALA A 41 -11.13 11.54 14.04
C ALA A 41 -10.41 12.73 14.70
N ARG A 42 -11.11 13.85 14.92
CA ARG A 42 -10.58 15.03 15.63
C ARG A 42 -10.13 14.68 17.05
N LYS A 43 -10.93 13.88 17.76
CA LYS A 43 -10.57 13.40 19.10
C LYS A 43 -9.32 12.53 19.08
N TRP A 44 -9.18 11.62 18.11
CA TRP A 44 -7.98 10.80 17.98
C TRP A 44 -6.75 11.63 17.60
N MET A 45 -6.86 12.57 16.67
CA MET A 45 -5.77 13.47 16.32
C MET A 45 -5.27 14.23 17.56
N LYS A 46 -6.21 14.81 18.32
CA LYS A 46 -5.93 15.56 19.55
C LYS A 46 -5.36 14.71 20.68
N ASP A 47 -5.90 13.52 20.92
CA ASP A 47 -5.61 12.79 22.16
C ASP A 47 -4.62 11.63 21.93
N GLY A 48 -4.53 11.12 20.69
CA GLY A 48 -3.74 9.94 20.33
C GLY A 48 -4.27 8.61 20.85
N ILE A 49 -5.45 8.61 21.48
CA ILE A 49 -5.98 7.44 22.18
C ILE A 49 -6.80 6.59 21.23
N PHE A 50 -6.35 5.35 21.03
CA PHE A 50 -7.10 4.32 20.33
C PHE A 50 -7.74 3.37 21.36
N GLN A 51 -9.00 3.61 21.72
CA GLN A 51 -9.70 2.85 22.76
C GLN A 51 -10.22 1.51 22.21
N ARG A 52 -9.87 0.41 22.87
CA ARG A 52 -10.42 -0.94 22.62
C ARG A 52 -11.74 -1.15 23.35
N ASN A 53 -12.53 -2.10 22.84
CA ASN A 53 -13.82 -2.48 23.43
C ASN A 53 -13.70 -3.51 24.56
N GLN A 54 -12.59 -4.27 24.66
CA GLN A 54 -12.41 -5.32 25.67
C GLN A 54 -11.02 -5.30 26.34
N MET A 55 -10.98 -5.83 27.57
CA MET A 55 -9.77 -6.02 28.39
C MET A 55 -9.02 -7.30 27.96
N PRO A 56 -7.67 -7.32 27.98
CA PRO A 56 -6.80 -6.33 28.59
C PRO A 56 -6.55 -5.10 27.69
N ALA A 57 -6.57 -3.94 28.35
CA ALA A 57 -6.30 -2.63 27.79
C ALA A 57 -4.83 -2.46 27.39
N PHE A 58 -4.43 -3.05 26.27
CA PHE A 58 -3.35 -2.45 25.47
C PHE A 58 -3.96 -1.23 24.78
N ALA A 59 -3.98 -0.12 25.52
CA ALA A 59 -4.51 1.17 25.09
C ALA A 59 -3.42 1.98 24.38
N GLU A 60 -2.70 1.39 23.43
CA GLU A 60 -1.59 2.05 22.78
C GLU A 60 -1.58 1.79 21.28
N ASN A 61 -1.18 2.83 20.56
CA ASN A 61 -1.05 2.86 19.11
C ASN A 61 -0.29 1.61 18.64
N PRO A 62 -0.91 0.71 17.84
CA PRO A 62 -0.29 -0.56 17.43
C PRO A 62 0.97 -0.40 16.59
N THR A 63 1.32 0.83 16.22
CA THR A 63 2.48 1.16 15.40
C THR A 63 3.78 1.31 16.19
N LEU A 64 3.86 0.81 17.45
CA LEU A 64 5.00 0.78 18.39
C LEU A 64 6.38 0.71 17.71
N THR A 65 6.82 1.84 17.19
CA THR A 65 8.14 2.08 16.62
C THR A 65 8.57 3.41 17.19
N GLY A 66 9.64 3.35 17.96
CA GLY A 66 10.31 4.47 18.58
C GLY A 66 11.70 3.98 18.91
N TYR A 67 12.71 4.69 18.41
CA TYR A 67 14.11 4.43 18.72
C TYR A 67 14.58 5.55 19.64
N ASP A 68 15.25 5.19 20.73
CA ASP A 68 15.89 6.14 21.66
C ASP A 68 14.95 7.24 22.20
N ASN A 69 13.76 6.85 22.71
CA ASN A 69 12.72 7.75 23.24
C ASN A 69 12.19 8.81 22.25
N SER A 70 12.49 8.71 20.96
CA SER A 70 11.87 9.53 19.92
C SER A 70 10.60 8.86 19.37
N TYR A 71 9.54 9.63 19.17
CA TYR A 71 8.34 9.17 18.49
C TYR A 71 8.65 9.14 16.98
N SER A 72 8.97 7.96 16.43
CA SER A 72 9.42 7.82 15.03
C SER A 72 8.29 7.67 14.02
N ILE A 73 7.05 7.97 14.43
CA ILE A 73 5.87 7.77 13.61
C ILE A 73 5.42 9.13 13.12
N PRO A 74 5.34 9.35 11.80
CA PRO A 74 4.80 10.58 11.25
C PRO A 74 3.42 10.92 11.85
N SER A 75 3.17 12.21 12.10
CA SER A 75 1.89 12.69 12.66
C SER A 75 0.70 12.43 11.72
N ASP A 76 0.95 12.23 10.43
CA ASP A 76 -0.04 11.87 9.41
C ASP A 76 -0.31 10.35 9.32
N ALA A 77 0.43 9.52 10.06
CA ALA A 77 0.19 8.09 10.14
C ALA A 77 -1.02 7.79 11.03
N VAL A 78 -2.15 7.51 10.40
CA VAL A 78 -3.39 7.13 11.09
C VAL A 78 -3.52 5.60 11.20
N PRO A 79 -4.01 5.03 12.32
CA PRO A 79 -4.16 3.58 12.49
C PRO A 79 -5.22 2.97 11.56
N PHE A 80 -5.98 3.84 10.88
CA PHE A 80 -6.96 3.48 9.87
C PHE A 80 -6.33 3.23 8.49
N ALA A 81 -5.08 3.67 8.29
CA ALA A 81 -4.34 3.49 7.05
C ALA A 81 -4.09 2.00 6.77
N GLY A 82 -4.19 1.62 5.50
CA GLY A 82 -3.94 0.24 5.04
C GLY A 82 -5.13 -0.72 5.15
N TRP A 83 -6.26 -0.31 5.76
CA TRP A 83 -7.46 -1.15 5.81
C TRP A 83 -8.57 -0.65 4.89
N ASP A 84 -9.31 -1.59 4.30
CA ASP A 84 -10.47 -1.29 3.49
C ASP A 84 -11.64 -0.78 4.36
N TYR A 85 -11.98 0.50 4.21
CA TYR A 85 -13.07 1.16 4.92
C TYR A 85 -14.43 0.48 4.73
N ILE A 86 -14.72 -0.03 3.52
CA ILE A 86 -16.00 -0.68 3.23
C ILE A 86 -16.06 -2.02 3.97
N GLU A 87 -14.96 -2.77 4.01
CA GLU A 87 -14.86 -4.02 4.75
C GLU A 87 -15.00 -3.79 6.26
N VAL A 88 -14.25 -2.83 6.80
CA VAL A 88 -14.28 -2.46 8.21
C VAL A 88 -15.69 -2.00 8.64
N LYS A 89 -16.34 -1.16 7.83
CA LYS A 89 -17.72 -0.71 8.09
C LYS A 89 -18.73 -1.86 8.05
N LYS A 90 -18.55 -2.85 7.16
CA LYS A 90 -19.40 -4.05 7.10
C LYS A 90 -19.19 -4.97 8.31
N PHE A 91 -17.98 -5.05 8.84
CA PHE A 91 -17.69 -5.84 10.04
C PHE A 91 -18.43 -5.33 11.27
N GLY A 92 -18.45 -4.02 11.48
CA GLY A 92 -19.18 -3.41 12.59
C GLY A 92 -19.23 -1.90 12.50
N HIS A 93 -20.36 -1.36 12.04
CA HIS A 93 -20.52 0.08 11.89
C HIS A 93 -20.60 0.81 13.25
N SER A 94 -19.87 1.91 13.39
CA SER A 94 -19.98 2.87 14.49
C SER A 94 -19.64 4.27 13.98
N ASN A 95 -20.29 5.31 14.51
CA ASN A 95 -19.92 6.70 14.23
C ASN A 95 -18.48 7.02 14.68
N SER A 96 -17.94 6.26 15.63
CA SER A 96 -16.55 6.41 16.08
C SER A 96 -15.60 5.55 15.26
N LEU A 97 -14.68 6.18 14.50
CA LEU A 97 -13.63 5.47 13.75
C LEU A 97 -12.76 4.61 14.65
N VAL A 98 -12.37 5.16 15.79
CA VAL A 98 -11.55 4.46 16.78
C VAL A 98 -12.25 3.19 17.25
N THR A 99 -13.55 3.27 17.53
CA THR A 99 -14.34 2.10 17.96
C THR A 99 -14.50 1.09 16.83
N MET A 100 -14.85 1.55 15.63
CA MET A 100 -15.09 0.72 14.46
C MET A 100 -13.82 -0.04 14.03
N TYR A 101 -12.72 0.69 13.81
CA TYR A 101 -11.44 0.09 13.47
C TYR A 101 -10.84 -0.69 14.64
N GLY A 102 -11.06 -0.25 15.88
CA GLY A 102 -10.61 -0.98 17.06
C GLY A 102 -11.19 -2.38 17.14
N ALA A 103 -12.50 -2.51 16.95
CA ALA A 103 -13.16 -3.81 16.92
C ALA A 103 -12.64 -4.69 15.77
N TYR A 104 -12.48 -4.12 14.57
CA TYR A 104 -12.00 -4.86 13.41
C TYR A 104 -10.55 -5.34 13.60
N ILE A 105 -9.63 -4.44 13.95
CA ILE A 105 -8.21 -4.75 14.17
C ILE A 105 -8.04 -5.75 15.30
N GLU A 106 -8.80 -5.61 16.40
CA GLU A 106 -8.77 -6.57 17.51
C GLU A 106 -9.22 -7.97 17.07
N ASN A 107 -10.27 -8.07 16.24
CA ASN A 107 -10.68 -9.35 15.67
C ASN A 107 -9.59 -9.97 14.78
N ILE A 108 -8.99 -9.19 13.87
CA ILE A 108 -7.90 -9.66 13.00
C ILE A 108 -6.71 -10.12 13.83
N LEU A 109 -6.27 -9.32 14.81
CA LEU A 109 -5.18 -9.70 15.71
C LEU A 109 -5.52 -10.96 16.50
N GLY A 110 -6.74 -11.11 17.00
CA GLY A 110 -7.19 -12.33 17.66
C GLY A 110 -7.11 -13.56 16.74
N MET A 111 -7.50 -13.43 15.47
CA MET A 111 -7.35 -14.49 14.47
C MET A 111 -5.89 -14.84 14.20
N VAL A 112 -5.02 -13.84 14.04
CA VAL A 112 -3.58 -14.04 13.85
C VAL A 112 -2.99 -14.74 15.06
N MET A 113 -3.26 -14.26 16.28
CA MET A 113 -2.75 -14.85 17.52
C MET A 113 -3.17 -16.31 17.69
N ARG A 114 -4.41 -16.68 17.31
CA ARG A 114 -4.85 -18.09 17.30
C ARG A 114 -4.07 -18.95 16.30
N LYS A 115 -3.72 -18.40 15.13
CA LYS A 115 -2.88 -19.10 14.13
C LYS A 115 -1.43 -19.25 14.62
N LEU A 116 -0.89 -18.23 15.28
CA LEU A 116 0.43 -18.29 15.89
C LEU A 116 0.47 -19.31 17.03
N SER A 117 -0.51 -19.27 17.95
CA SER A 117 -0.57 -20.17 19.10
C SER A 117 -0.76 -21.64 18.71
N SER A 118 -1.45 -21.90 17.60
CA SER A 118 -1.60 -23.24 17.02
C SER A 118 -0.39 -23.70 16.19
N LYS A 119 0.71 -22.93 16.18
CA LYS A 119 1.96 -23.23 15.46
C LYS A 119 1.75 -23.46 13.95
N GLN A 120 0.68 -22.89 13.37
CA GLN A 120 0.42 -22.95 11.93
C GLN A 120 1.28 -21.99 11.12
N VAL A 121 1.98 -21.07 11.81
CA VAL A 121 2.84 -20.06 11.20
C VAL A 121 4.23 -20.17 11.80
N ARG A 122 5.24 -20.11 10.95
CA ARG A 122 6.64 -20.02 11.32
C ARG A 122 7.22 -18.75 10.71
N PHE A 123 8.03 -18.04 11.47
CA PHE A 123 8.71 -16.85 11.00
C PHE A 123 10.20 -17.12 10.91
N GLN A 124 10.80 -16.67 9.82
CA GLN A 124 12.24 -16.53 9.67
C GLN A 124 12.49 -15.06 9.34
N ILE A 125 13.32 -14.40 10.14
CA ILE A 125 13.72 -13.01 9.92
C ILE A 125 15.16 -13.04 9.46
N LEU A 126 15.42 -12.44 8.31
CA LEU A 126 16.74 -12.40 7.69
C LEU A 126 17.15 -10.94 7.53
N LEU A 127 18.33 -10.60 8.03
CA LEU A 127 18.95 -9.30 7.82
C LEU A 127 19.99 -9.45 6.71
N SER A 128 19.66 -8.98 5.51
CA SER A 128 20.51 -9.08 4.32
C SER A 128 20.11 -8.03 3.29
N ASP A 129 21.00 -7.75 2.33
CA ASP A 129 20.58 -7.24 1.03
C ASP A 129 19.56 -8.21 0.43
N CYS A 130 18.42 -7.70 -0.04
CA CYS A 130 17.37 -8.54 -0.60
C CYS A 130 17.81 -9.24 -1.89
N MET A 131 18.76 -8.68 -2.63
CA MET A 131 19.32 -9.29 -3.84
C MET A 131 20.22 -10.49 -3.53
N ASP A 132 20.73 -10.57 -2.29
CA ASP A 132 21.57 -11.68 -1.79
C ASP A 132 20.79 -12.74 -0.98
N ILE A 133 19.45 -12.64 -0.95
CA ILE A 133 18.60 -13.50 -0.10
C ILE A 133 18.82 -15.01 -0.33
N LYS A 134 19.27 -15.40 -1.53
CA LYS A 134 19.55 -16.80 -1.90
C LYS A 134 20.64 -17.45 -1.06
N GLN A 135 21.51 -16.67 -0.43
CA GLN A 135 22.56 -17.18 0.47
C GLN A 135 21.98 -17.67 1.82
N TYR A 136 20.77 -17.22 2.17
CA TYR A 136 20.16 -17.43 3.48
C TYR A 136 18.92 -18.33 3.45
N ILE A 137 18.41 -18.65 2.26
CA ILE A 137 17.25 -19.52 2.06
C ILE A 137 17.66 -20.78 1.32
N ASP A 138 17.04 -21.91 1.66
CA ASP A 138 17.35 -23.20 1.03
C ASP A 138 17.23 -23.10 -0.50
N GLN A 139 18.20 -23.67 -1.22
CA GLN A 139 18.26 -23.58 -2.68
C GLN A 139 17.00 -24.18 -3.32
N GLU A 140 16.54 -25.31 -2.79
CA GLU A 140 15.37 -26.05 -3.26
C GLU A 140 14.02 -25.44 -2.84
N SER A 141 14.00 -24.53 -1.86
CA SER A 141 12.76 -23.91 -1.39
C SER A 141 12.08 -23.10 -2.50
N LYS A 142 10.79 -23.38 -2.71
CA LYS A 142 9.88 -22.65 -3.60
C LYS A 142 8.72 -22.06 -2.80
N TYR A 143 8.24 -20.91 -3.23
CA TYR A 143 7.16 -20.17 -2.57
C TYR A 143 5.98 -19.99 -3.51
N ASP A 144 4.77 -20.18 -3.00
CA ASP A 144 3.55 -19.88 -3.74
C ASP A 144 3.27 -18.38 -3.78
N ARG A 145 3.78 -17.61 -2.82
CA ARG A 145 3.56 -16.16 -2.76
C ARG A 145 4.85 -15.46 -2.40
N ILE A 146 5.23 -14.50 -3.23
CA ILE A 146 6.37 -13.62 -2.97
C ILE A 146 5.83 -12.18 -3.03
N LEU A 147 5.95 -11.46 -1.92
CA LEU A 147 5.55 -10.06 -1.84
C LEU A 147 6.80 -9.23 -1.64
N THR A 148 7.03 -8.26 -2.52
CA THR A 148 8.25 -7.45 -2.52
C THR A 148 8.01 -6.02 -2.03
N SER A 149 6.75 -5.65 -1.75
CA SER A 149 6.37 -4.27 -1.43
C SER A 149 6.92 -3.30 -2.49
N ASN A 150 7.39 -2.12 -2.09
CA ASN A 150 7.85 -1.06 -2.98
C ASN A 150 9.31 -1.20 -3.44
N LEU A 151 9.91 -2.40 -3.40
CA LEU A 151 11.30 -2.60 -3.83
C LEU A 151 11.56 -2.22 -5.29
N ILE A 152 10.54 -2.21 -6.16
CA ILE A 152 10.66 -1.74 -7.54
C ILE A 152 11.10 -0.26 -7.64
N ASP A 153 10.81 0.53 -6.60
CA ASP A 153 11.19 1.94 -6.54
C ASP A 153 12.68 2.14 -6.25
N TYR A 154 13.40 1.05 -5.91
CA TYR A 154 14.83 1.08 -5.55
C TYR A 154 15.67 0.11 -6.39
N ILE A 155 15.05 -0.95 -6.92
CA ILE A 155 15.68 -1.99 -7.72
C ILE A 155 14.90 -2.10 -9.02
N ILE A 156 15.62 -2.11 -10.14
CA ILE A 156 14.96 -2.23 -11.44
C ILE A 156 14.16 -3.54 -11.52
N LEU A 157 12.90 -3.42 -11.92
CA LEU A 157 11.93 -4.53 -11.88
C LEU A 157 12.45 -5.86 -12.46
N PRO A 158 13.11 -5.91 -13.62
CA PRO A 158 13.56 -7.19 -14.19
C PRO A 158 14.60 -7.91 -13.33
N ASP A 159 15.47 -7.18 -12.63
CA ASP A 159 16.45 -7.78 -11.70
C ASP A 159 15.73 -8.44 -10.52
N LEU A 160 14.71 -7.76 -9.98
CA LEU A 160 13.85 -8.29 -8.92
C LEU A 160 13.04 -9.52 -9.39
N LEU A 161 12.44 -9.47 -10.57
CA LEU A 161 11.70 -10.60 -11.14
C LEU A 161 12.60 -11.80 -11.42
N LYS A 162 13.82 -11.58 -11.90
CA LYS A 162 14.82 -12.64 -12.09
C LYS A 162 15.14 -13.34 -10.77
N LEU A 163 15.30 -12.59 -9.68
CA LEU A 163 15.53 -13.13 -8.35
C LEU A 163 14.31 -13.93 -7.86
N CYS A 164 13.13 -13.29 -7.85
CA CYS A 164 11.91 -13.85 -7.29
C CYS A 164 11.38 -15.04 -8.10
N SER A 165 11.43 -14.99 -9.43
CA SER A 165 10.93 -16.07 -10.29
C SER A 165 11.65 -17.40 -10.03
N GLN A 166 12.96 -17.37 -9.77
CA GLN A 166 13.72 -18.58 -9.46
C GLN A 166 13.26 -19.26 -8.15
N LYS A 167 12.63 -18.50 -7.25
CA LYS A 167 12.08 -18.99 -5.98
C LYS A 167 10.56 -19.16 -6.02
N LEU A 168 9.90 -18.81 -7.12
CA LEU A 168 8.47 -19.01 -7.29
C LEU A 168 8.18 -20.49 -7.59
N ASN A 169 7.09 -21.00 -7.02
CA ASN A 169 6.59 -22.34 -7.32
C ASN A 169 5.85 -22.36 -8.67
N HIS A 170 6.59 -22.50 -9.78
CA HIS A 170 6.02 -22.57 -11.13
C HIS A 170 5.07 -23.74 -11.37
N GLY A 171 5.13 -24.79 -10.54
CA GLY A 171 4.19 -25.92 -10.58
C GLY A 171 2.80 -25.59 -10.02
N ASN A 172 2.64 -24.47 -9.33
CA ASN A 172 1.36 -24.05 -8.76
C ASN A 172 0.72 -22.94 -9.62
N PRO A 173 -0.47 -23.16 -10.24
CA PRO A 173 -1.17 -22.14 -11.04
C PRO A 173 -1.63 -20.91 -10.23
N TYR A 174 -1.63 -21.02 -8.90
CA TYR A 174 -1.96 -19.92 -7.99
C TYR A 174 -0.72 -19.22 -7.44
N ALA A 175 0.48 -19.63 -7.86
CA ALA A 175 1.69 -18.94 -7.43
C ALA A 175 1.71 -17.51 -7.99
N THR A 176 2.19 -16.55 -7.21
CA THR A 176 2.19 -15.14 -7.62
C THR A 176 3.33 -14.37 -6.97
N ILE A 177 3.96 -13.49 -7.75
CA ILE A 177 4.84 -12.43 -7.26
C ILE A 177 4.04 -11.12 -7.28
N VAL A 178 3.98 -10.44 -6.15
CA VAL A 178 3.32 -9.14 -6.00
C VAL A 178 4.40 -8.07 -5.81
N THR A 179 4.42 -7.11 -6.72
CA THR A 179 5.31 -5.94 -6.67
C THR A 179 4.46 -4.67 -6.58
N GLU A 180 4.87 -3.71 -5.77
CA GLU A 180 4.19 -2.42 -5.63
C GLU A 180 5.14 -1.31 -6.06
N THR A 181 4.66 -0.22 -6.65
CA THR A 181 5.40 1.04 -6.79
C THR A 181 4.59 2.17 -6.19
N GLN A 182 5.25 3.10 -5.51
CA GLN A 182 4.64 4.31 -4.96
C GLN A 182 5.29 5.58 -5.53
N ASN A 183 6.45 5.46 -6.17
CA ASN A 183 7.27 6.59 -6.58
C ASN A 183 7.33 6.80 -8.09
N TRP A 184 6.72 5.92 -8.89
CA TRP A 184 6.83 5.94 -10.36
C TRP A 184 6.51 7.29 -11.01
N THR A 185 5.45 8.00 -10.61
CA THR A 185 5.19 9.34 -11.18
C THR A 185 5.99 10.45 -10.51
N ARG A 186 6.50 10.28 -9.29
CA ARG A 186 7.21 11.36 -8.59
C ARG A 186 8.68 11.41 -9.03
N ASP A 187 9.32 10.25 -9.07
CA ASP A 187 10.77 10.15 -9.15
C ASP A 187 11.25 9.65 -10.53
N PHE A 188 10.38 8.97 -11.30
CA PHE A 188 10.78 8.30 -12.54
C PHE A 188 10.10 8.82 -13.81
N CYS A 189 8.80 9.13 -13.73
CA CYS A 189 8.02 9.67 -14.85
C CYS A 189 7.03 10.75 -14.37
N PRO A 190 7.52 11.96 -14.03
CA PRO A 190 6.68 13.12 -13.68
C PRO A 190 5.58 13.44 -14.69
N GLU A 191 5.85 13.21 -15.97
CA GLU A 191 4.90 13.44 -17.05
C GLU A 191 3.72 12.46 -17.03
N ALA A 192 3.83 11.34 -16.31
CA ALA A 192 2.73 10.41 -16.08
C ALA A 192 1.77 10.88 -14.96
N ASP A 193 2.08 11.99 -14.28
CA ASP A 193 1.13 12.64 -13.37
C ASP A 193 0.08 13.42 -14.17
N VAL A 194 -1.01 12.74 -14.49
CA VAL A 194 -2.12 13.28 -15.29
C VAL A 194 -3.08 14.16 -14.49
N THR A 195 -2.70 14.60 -13.28
CA THR A 195 -3.52 15.52 -12.48
C THR A 195 -3.72 16.89 -13.14
N GLY A 196 -2.84 17.29 -14.07
CA GLY A 196 -2.98 18.50 -14.87
C GLY A 196 -3.94 18.40 -16.06
N ASP A 197 -4.39 17.19 -16.44
CA ASP A 197 -5.35 16.99 -17.53
C ASP A 197 -6.77 17.30 -17.05
N SER A 198 -7.35 18.42 -17.51
CA SER A 198 -8.64 18.92 -17.03
C SER A 198 -9.79 17.95 -17.25
N GLU A 199 -9.81 17.23 -18.38
CA GLU A 199 -10.90 16.32 -18.72
C GLU A 199 -10.79 15.02 -17.91
N ARG A 200 -9.59 14.42 -17.83
CA ARG A 200 -9.38 13.23 -16.97
C ARG A 200 -9.67 13.57 -15.51
N TYR A 201 -9.24 14.74 -15.05
CA TYR A 201 -9.45 15.16 -13.67
C TYR A 201 -10.93 15.38 -13.36
N LYS A 202 -11.69 15.99 -14.28
CA LYS A 202 -13.15 16.12 -14.17
C LYS A 202 -13.85 14.77 -14.08
N LEU A 203 -13.52 13.82 -14.98
CA LEU A 203 -14.09 12.47 -14.95
C LEU A 203 -13.75 11.72 -13.66
N GLY A 204 -12.50 11.86 -13.18
CA GLY A 204 -12.07 11.30 -11.90
C GLY A 204 -12.87 11.86 -10.72
N LYS A 205 -13.14 13.16 -10.72
CA LYS A 205 -14.00 13.84 -9.73
C LYS A 205 -15.44 13.35 -9.76
N GLU A 206 -16.03 13.20 -10.94
CA GLU A 206 -17.40 12.67 -11.10
C GLU A 206 -17.51 11.24 -10.56
N THR A 207 -16.53 10.40 -10.86
CA THR A 207 -16.47 9.01 -10.36
C THR A 207 -16.27 8.99 -8.85
N ALA A 208 -15.37 9.80 -8.30
CA ALA A 208 -15.16 9.94 -6.86
C ALA A 208 -16.43 10.41 -6.15
N LEU A 209 -17.17 11.36 -6.73
CA LEU A 209 -18.43 11.84 -6.16
C LEU A 209 -19.46 10.72 -6.08
N LYS A 210 -19.61 9.95 -7.16
CA LYS A 210 -20.53 8.82 -7.26
C LYS A 210 -20.22 7.75 -6.21
N ASP A 211 -18.96 7.40 -6.06
CA ASP A 211 -18.51 6.32 -5.17
C ASP A 211 -18.52 6.71 -3.69
N THR A 212 -18.16 7.97 -3.38
CA THR A 212 -18.03 8.44 -2.00
C THR A 212 -19.28 9.14 -1.48
N LYS A 213 -20.13 9.66 -2.36
CA LYS A 213 -21.26 10.54 -2.05
C LYS A 213 -20.86 11.74 -1.18
N ASN A 214 -19.61 12.20 -1.29
CA ASN A 214 -19.08 13.31 -0.51
C ASN A 214 -18.57 14.44 -1.42
N PRO A 215 -19.31 15.55 -1.57
CA PRO A 215 -18.86 16.71 -2.33
C PRO A 215 -17.52 17.28 -1.82
N GLN A 216 -17.28 17.20 -0.51
CA GLN A 216 -16.05 17.69 0.11
C GLN A 216 -14.83 16.86 -0.30
N GLN A 217 -14.99 15.56 -0.58
CA GLN A 217 -13.92 14.72 -1.15
C GLN A 217 -13.44 15.27 -2.50
N VAL A 218 -14.37 15.75 -3.31
CA VAL A 218 -14.09 16.25 -4.66
C VAL A 218 -13.52 17.66 -4.64
N GLN A 219 -13.89 18.45 -3.63
CA GLN A 219 -13.38 19.81 -3.46
C GLN A 219 -11.97 19.85 -2.87
N TYR A 220 -11.72 19.03 -1.85
CA TYR A 220 -10.49 19.12 -1.04
C TYR A 220 -9.58 17.90 -1.16
N GLY A 221 -10.11 16.75 -1.58
CA GLY A 221 -9.37 15.50 -1.62
C GLY A 221 -8.69 15.23 -2.96
N ASP A 222 -7.75 14.28 -2.94
CA ASP A 222 -7.15 13.76 -4.16
C ASP A 222 -8.05 12.67 -4.79
N VAL A 223 -8.14 12.70 -6.13
CA VAL A 223 -8.88 11.75 -6.96
C VAL A 223 -7.96 10.95 -7.89
N ARG A 224 -6.63 11.02 -7.68
CA ARG A 224 -5.59 10.37 -8.51
C ARG A 224 -5.84 8.90 -8.83
N GLU A 225 -6.47 8.16 -7.92
CA GLU A 225 -6.81 6.74 -8.13
C GLU A 225 -7.89 6.52 -9.20
N TYR A 226 -8.74 7.51 -9.44
CA TYR A 226 -9.73 7.46 -10.53
C TYR A 226 -9.18 7.95 -11.86
N LEU A 227 -8.02 8.59 -11.87
CA LEU A 227 -7.42 9.03 -13.12
C LEU A 227 -6.94 7.81 -13.91
N ASP A 228 -7.21 7.86 -15.22
CA ASP A 228 -6.67 6.88 -16.15
C ASP A 228 -5.28 7.35 -16.59
N ASN A 229 -4.25 6.68 -16.06
CA ASN A 229 -2.87 6.80 -16.49
C ASN A 229 -2.31 5.45 -16.94
N SER A 230 -3.17 4.62 -17.54
CA SER A 230 -2.84 3.23 -17.88
C SER A 230 -1.73 3.14 -18.92
N ARG A 231 -1.78 4.00 -19.93
CA ARG A 231 -0.79 4.03 -21.00
C ARG A 231 0.58 4.43 -20.45
N GLU A 232 0.61 5.50 -19.67
CA GLU A 232 1.81 6.05 -19.08
C GLU A 232 2.46 5.05 -18.10
N PHE A 233 1.64 4.34 -17.31
CA PHE A 233 2.12 3.27 -16.44
C PHE A 233 2.68 2.08 -17.22
N ILE A 234 2.01 1.65 -18.29
CA ILE A 234 2.51 0.57 -19.15
C ILE A 234 3.85 0.96 -19.77
N ASP A 235 3.98 2.20 -20.26
CA ASP A 235 5.22 2.69 -20.86
C ASP A 235 6.34 2.79 -19.81
N PHE A 236 6.05 3.17 -18.57
CA PHE A 236 6.98 3.09 -17.44
C PHE A 236 7.51 1.66 -17.23
N ILE A 237 6.62 0.66 -17.13
CA ILE A 237 7.05 -0.73 -16.96
C ILE A 237 7.88 -1.21 -18.16
N ARG A 238 7.47 -0.89 -19.39
CA ARG A 238 8.23 -1.24 -20.61
C ARG A 238 9.61 -0.59 -20.62
N ALA A 239 9.73 0.64 -20.14
CA ALA A 239 11.00 1.33 -20.02
C ALA A 239 11.95 0.62 -19.03
N LEU A 240 11.46 0.12 -17.89
CA LEU A 240 12.28 -0.66 -16.96
C LEU A 240 12.88 -1.92 -17.63
N PHE A 241 12.09 -2.63 -18.43
CA PHE A 241 12.57 -3.79 -19.19
C PHE A 241 13.53 -3.40 -20.31
N HIS A 242 13.26 -2.31 -21.03
CA HIS A 242 14.16 -1.80 -22.06
C HIS A 242 15.52 -1.40 -21.46
N THR A 243 15.53 -0.70 -20.32
CA THR A 243 16.74 -0.32 -19.60
C THR A 243 17.52 -1.55 -19.12
N HIS A 244 16.85 -2.58 -18.61
CA HIS A 244 17.51 -3.84 -18.26
C HIS A 244 18.14 -4.51 -19.49
N ALA A 245 17.41 -4.60 -20.61
CA ALA A 245 17.93 -5.17 -21.84
C ALA A 245 19.16 -4.39 -22.35
N MET A 246 19.15 -3.06 -22.26
CA MET A 246 20.28 -2.20 -22.63
C MET A 246 21.51 -2.43 -21.73
N ARG A 247 21.30 -2.68 -20.43
CA ARG A 247 22.39 -3.02 -19.50
C ARG A 247 23.06 -4.35 -19.84
N ILE A 248 22.30 -5.34 -20.33
CA ILE A 248 22.82 -6.67 -20.67
C ILE A 248 23.42 -6.68 -22.09
N ARG A 249 22.80 -5.98 -23.04
CA ARG A 249 23.19 -5.94 -24.46
C ARG A 249 23.33 -4.50 -24.94
N PRO A 250 24.40 -3.78 -24.53
CA PRO A 250 24.56 -2.35 -24.85
C PRO A 250 24.78 -2.05 -26.33
N THR A 251 25.26 -3.04 -27.10
CA THR A 251 25.58 -2.89 -28.53
C THR A 251 24.39 -3.13 -29.46
N GLU A 252 23.29 -3.65 -28.94
CA GLU A 252 22.05 -3.88 -29.69
C GLU A 252 21.03 -2.84 -29.25
N LEU A 253 20.29 -2.22 -30.18
CA LEU A 253 19.11 -1.42 -29.84
C LEU A 253 17.97 -2.40 -29.55
N PRO A 254 17.67 -2.72 -28.27
CA PRO A 254 16.68 -3.73 -27.98
C PRO A 254 15.30 -3.17 -28.31
N LYS A 255 14.49 -3.96 -29.01
CA LYS A 255 13.09 -3.60 -29.26
C LYS A 255 12.39 -3.38 -27.93
N ILE A 256 11.57 -2.34 -27.85
CA ILE A 256 10.73 -2.11 -26.67
C ILE A 256 9.73 -3.27 -26.57
N PRO A 257 9.73 -4.06 -25.48
CA PRO A 257 8.85 -5.22 -25.36
C PRO A 257 7.39 -4.80 -25.36
N THR A 258 6.52 -5.65 -25.90
CA THR A 258 5.07 -5.50 -25.73
C THR A 258 4.66 -6.01 -24.35
N VAL A 259 3.50 -5.56 -23.85
CA VAL A 259 2.99 -5.97 -22.53
C VAL A 259 2.84 -7.50 -22.44
N GLN A 260 2.40 -8.14 -23.51
CA GLN A 260 2.19 -9.59 -23.58
C GLN A 260 3.48 -10.39 -23.43
N VAL A 261 4.63 -9.78 -23.68
CA VAL A 261 5.93 -10.44 -23.55
C VAL A 261 6.75 -9.99 -22.35
N LEU A 262 6.20 -9.11 -21.50
CA LEU A 262 6.87 -8.70 -20.27
C LEU A 262 6.94 -9.86 -19.29
N GLY A 263 8.14 -10.12 -18.77
CA GLY A 263 8.38 -11.19 -17.81
C GLY A 263 8.56 -12.58 -18.43
N ASN A 264 8.37 -12.71 -19.75
CA ASN A 264 8.51 -13.96 -20.49
C ASN A 264 9.88 -14.64 -20.28
N GLU A 265 10.95 -13.85 -20.32
CA GLU A 265 12.32 -14.31 -20.05
C GLU A 265 12.52 -14.86 -18.63
N PHE A 266 11.61 -14.50 -17.71
CA PHE A 266 11.57 -14.99 -16.33
C PHE A 266 10.52 -16.08 -16.14
N GLN A 267 9.92 -16.64 -17.20
CA GLN A 267 8.80 -17.59 -17.12
C GLN A 267 7.60 -17.02 -16.35
N LEU A 268 7.34 -15.72 -16.50
CA LEU A 268 6.23 -15.03 -15.87
C LEU A 268 5.34 -14.36 -16.92
N LYS A 269 4.07 -14.17 -16.55
CA LYS A 269 3.08 -13.35 -17.26
C LYS A 269 2.56 -12.28 -16.32
N LEU A 270 2.45 -11.06 -16.83
CA LEU A 270 1.79 -9.96 -16.16
C LEU A 270 0.27 -10.11 -16.20
N ARG A 271 -0.41 -9.98 -15.06
CA ARG A 271 -1.88 -9.83 -15.02
C ARG A 271 -2.30 -8.44 -15.47
N ASP A 272 -3.43 -8.34 -16.16
CA ASP A 272 -3.99 -7.03 -16.52
C ASP A 272 -4.71 -6.40 -15.32
N GLY A 273 -3.96 -5.62 -14.55
CA GLY A 273 -4.47 -4.88 -13.41
C GLY A 273 -5.57 -3.87 -13.76
N PHE A 274 -5.57 -3.33 -14.99
CA PHE A 274 -6.59 -2.36 -15.46
C PHE A 274 -7.93 -3.03 -15.72
N ARG A 275 -7.92 -4.33 -16.03
CA ARG A 275 -9.11 -5.18 -16.15
C ARG A 275 -9.51 -5.84 -14.83
N ASN A 276 -8.91 -5.44 -13.71
CA ASN A 276 -9.11 -6.05 -12.39
C ASN A 276 -8.77 -7.56 -12.36
N GLU A 277 -7.76 -7.98 -13.11
CA GLU A 277 -7.35 -9.40 -13.14
C GLU A 277 -6.45 -9.81 -11.98
N ASN A 278 -5.93 -8.83 -11.21
CA ASN A 278 -5.21 -9.08 -9.96
C ASN A 278 -6.12 -9.84 -8.97
N ARG A 279 -5.55 -10.82 -8.25
CA ARG A 279 -6.29 -11.71 -7.34
C ARG A 279 -5.94 -11.52 -5.88
N ILE A 280 -4.72 -11.08 -5.58
CA ILE A 280 -4.20 -10.90 -4.22
C ILE A 280 -4.48 -9.47 -3.74
N ALA A 281 -4.23 -8.47 -4.57
CA ALA A 281 -4.47 -7.07 -4.24
C ALA A 281 -4.86 -6.26 -5.47
N THR A 282 -5.80 -5.32 -5.31
CA THR A 282 -6.26 -4.48 -6.40
C THR A 282 -5.11 -3.65 -6.98
N PHE A 283 -5.04 -3.54 -8.30
CA PHE A 283 -4.02 -2.76 -9.00
C PHE A 283 -3.92 -1.31 -8.49
N LYS A 284 -5.08 -0.67 -8.28
CA LYS A 284 -5.21 0.65 -7.67
C LYS A 284 -6.39 0.66 -6.71
N MET A 285 -6.23 1.27 -5.54
CA MET A 285 -7.27 1.29 -4.51
C MET A 285 -8.27 2.41 -4.78
N ALA A 286 -9.55 2.08 -4.89
CA ALA A 286 -10.60 3.09 -5.04
C ALA A 286 -10.67 4.03 -3.81
N VAL A 287 -10.95 5.32 -4.02
CA VAL A 287 -10.99 6.33 -2.93
C VAL A 287 -12.00 5.93 -1.85
N ASN A 288 -13.15 5.37 -2.25
CA ASN A 288 -14.19 4.93 -1.32
C ASN A 288 -13.76 3.80 -0.35
N ARG A 289 -12.78 2.99 -0.74
CA ARG A 289 -12.19 1.93 0.11
C ARG A 289 -11.13 2.47 1.06
N ARG A 290 -10.62 3.67 0.82
CA ARG A 290 -9.57 4.29 1.63
C ARG A 290 -10.00 5.61 2.26
N ARG A 291 -11.32 5.85 2.40
CA ARG A 291 -11.92 7.15 2.77
C ARG A 291 -11.42 7.79 4.05
N VAL A 292 -10.81 7.02 4.94
CA VAL A 292 -10.32 7.49 6.23
C VAL A 292 -8.79 7.47 6.30
N THR A 293 -8.14 7.39 5.13
CA THR A 293 -6.69 7.30 4.96
C THR A 293 -6.20 8.49 4.13
N VAL A 294 -4.96 8.91 4.40
CA VAL A 294 -4.27 10.00 3.69
C VAL A 294 -3.31 9.41 2.64
N ILE A 295 -3.77 8.47 1.80
CA ILE A 295 -2.92 7.91 0.75
C ILE A 295 -2.86 8.88 -0.44
N THR A 296 -1.70 8.99 -1.07
CA THR A 296 -1.40 9.92 -2.19
C THR A 296 -2.01 9.50 -3.52
N GLY A 297 -2.54 8.27 -3.61
CA GLY A 297 -3.09 7.71 -4.84
C GLY A 297 -2.05 7.28 -5.88
N LEU A 298 -0.78 7.22 -5.47
CA LEU A 298 0.36 6.88 -6.31
C LEU A 298 0.64 5.39 -6.41
N ALA A 299 0.19 4.62 -5.41
CA ALA A 299 0.47 3.20 -5.30
C ALA A 299 -0.13 2.44 -6.50
N ARG A 300 0.69 1.56 -7.10
CA ARG A 300 0.25 0.60 -8.13
C ARG A 300 0.77 -0.78 -7.76
N ILE A 301 -0.13 -1.76 -7.73
CA ILE A 301 0.19 -3.14 -7.38
C ILE A 301 0.12 -4.02 -8.62
N ILE A 302 1.21 -4.69 -8.92
CA ILE A 302 1.37 -5.53 -10.10
C ILE A 302 1.48 -6.98 -9.66
N GLU A 303 0.75 -7.86 -10.35
CA GLU A 303 0.83 -9.31 -10.12
C GLU A 303 1.45 -10.03 -11.31
N TRP A 304 2.50 -10.80 -11.01
CA TRP A 304 3.18 -11.67 -11.94
C TRP A 304 2.87 -13.12 -11.59
N VAL A 305 2.38 -13.87 -12.56
CA VAL A 305 2.04 -15.29 -12.39
C VAL A 305 2.94 -16.16 -13.24
N PRO A 306 3.13 -17.45 -12.89
CA PRO A 306 3.84 -18.38 -13.75
C PRO A 306 3.30 -18.35 -15.16
N TRP A 307 4.20 -18.33 -16.13
CA TRP A 307 3.81 -18.52 -17.52
C TRP A 307 3.44 -19.99 -17.71
N GLN A 308 2.15 -20.25 -17.80
CA GLN A 308 1.63 -21.53 -18.26
C GLN A 308 1.40 -21.40 -19.76
N SER A 309 2.07 -22.23 -20.57
CA SER A 309 1.74 -22.34 -21.98
C SER A 309 0.29 -22.78 -22.08
N GLU A 310 -0.57 -21.89 -22.57
CA GLU A 310 -1.94 -22.23 -22.98
C GLU A 310 -1.91 -23.27 -24.11
#